data_AF-A0A6C0IGJ8-F1
#
_entry.id   AF-A0A6C0IGJ8-F1
#
_cell.length_a   1.000
_cell.length_b   1.000
_cell.length_c   1.000
_cell.angle_alpha   90.00
_cell.angle_beta   90.00
_cell.angle_gamma   90.00
#
_symmetry.space_group_name_H-M   'P 1'
#
loop_
_entity.id
_entity.type
_entity.pdbx_description
1 polymer ?
#
loop_
_entity_poly.entity_id
_entity_poly.type
_entity_poly.pdbx_seq_one_letter_code
_entity_poly.pdbx_strand_id
1 'polypeptide(L)'
;MSGNLVLDVLTENVKKLSNHTWNDDVLTEEDKAILEREANSDATYDKLQLRKKLNDEFINGEAVTIVKKTNNARIVILTKNREETYPWTLWGKIFEWFGQPTSSDVWQVYLYASGTKRILPNEGIPVGPEHLNGGYTYACKSDCIVIYRYEEATRVLIHELLHASCTDTHSNHVTLKESATEAWAELFLVALLSNGNKKKAYDLWTIQDHYIQDLNYTVKRFHNVNTYQDYGARYTTMRENVFEDLGIMLDKNYRPKRITISRFTSPELHI
;
A
#
# COMPACT_ATOMS: atom_id res chain seq x y z
N MET A 1 -10.54 24.08 -14.81
CA MET A 1 -9.66 23.00 -14.34
C MET A 1 -8.92 22.45 -15.53
N SER A 2 -7.63 22.73 -15.66
CA SER A 2 -6.76 21.95 -16.56
C SER A 2 -6.74 20.51 -16.01
N GLY A 3 -7.28 19.56 -16.77
CA GLY A 3 -7.36 18.17 -16.32
C GLY A 3 -5.99 17.55 -16.09
N ASN A 4 -5.90 16.66 -15.11
CA ASN A 4 -4.73 15.84 -14.84
C ASN A 4 -4.70 14.68 -15.86
N LEU A 5 -3.87 14.80 -16.90
CA LEU A 5 -3.81 13.82 -17.99
C LEU A 5 -3.55 12.39 -17.49
N VAL A 6 -2.68 12.25 -16.48
CA VAL A 6 -2.33 10.93 -15.91
C VAL A 6 -3.55 10.31 -15.22
N LEU A 7 -4.20 11.05 -14.32
CA LEU A 7 -5.38 10.55 -13.61
C LEU A 7 -6.54 10.25 -14.58
N ASP A 8 -6.71 11.05 -15.63
CA ASP A 8 -7.69 10.82 -16.68
C ASP A 8 -7.44 9.50 -17.42
N VAL A 9 -6.19 9.20 -17.79
CA VAL A 9 -5.80 7.95 -18.46
C VAL A 9 -6.01 6.75 -17.53
N LEU A 10 -5.58 6.85 -16.27
CA LEU A 10 -5.78 5.79 -15.29
C LEU A 10 -7.28 5.51 -15.10
N THR A 11 -8.07 6.55 -14.91
CA THR A 11 -9.52 6.44 -14.73
C THR A 11 -10.20 5.81 -15.95
N GLU A 12 -9.79 6.17 -17.16
CA GLU A 12 -10.33 5.54 -18.37
C GLU A 12 -9.99 4.05 -18.47
N ASN A 13 -8.79 3.66 -18.04
CA ASN A 13 -8.38 2.26 -18.04
C ASN A 13 -9.17 1.41 -17.03
N VAL A 14 -9.61 1.97 -15.91
CA VAL A 14 -10.47 1.27 -14.93
C VAL A 14 -11.77 0.76 -15.55
N LYS A 15 -12.32 1.45 -16.55
CA LYS A 15 -13.57 1.04 -17.21
C LYS A 15 -13.43 -0.28 -17.98
N LYS A 16 -12.21 -0.68 -18.31
CA LYS A 16 -11.91 -1.92 -19.04
C LYS A 16 -11.79 -3.12 -18.11
N LEU A 17 -11.65 -2.88 -16.80
CA LEU A 17 -11.50 -3.93 -15.80
C LEU A 17 -12.83 -4.60 -15.51
N SER A 18 -12.78 -5.91 -15.38
CA SER A 18 -13.92 -6.77 -15.10
C SER A 18 -14.04 -7.06 -13.60
N ASN A 19 -15.16 -7.65 -13.20
CA ASN A 19 -15.31 -8.15 -11.84
C ASN A 19 -14.76 -9.58 -11.77
N HIS A 20 -14.10 -9.89 -10.65
CA HIS A 20 -13.49 -11.20 -10.43
C HIS A 20 -14.29 -12.00 -9.43
N THR A 21 -14.36 -13.31 -9.68
CA THR A 21 -14.93 -14.26 -8.73
C THR A 21 -13.83 -14.79 -7.82
N TRP A 22 -14.03 -14.64 -6.52
CA TRP A 22 -13.13 -15.18 -5.51
C TRP A 22 -13.70 -16.47 -4.94
N ASN A 23 -12.89 -17.52 -4.95
CA ASN A 23 -13.24 -18.81 -4.38
C ASN A 23 -12.50 -19.00 -3.05
N ASP A 24 -13.16 -19.66 -2.11
CA ASP A 24 -12.46 -20.22 -0.95
C ASP A 24 -11.40 -21.22 -1.41
N ASP A 25 -10.28 -21.20 -0.71
CA ASP A 25 -9.19 -22.14 -0.90
C ASP A 25 -8.70 -22.62 0.46
N VAL A 26 -7.75 -23.56 0.45
CA VAL A 26 -7.21 -24.15 1.68
C VAL A 26 -5.79 -23.68 1.93
N LEU A 27 -5.44 -23.52 3.20
CA LEU A 27 -4.07 -23.28 3.64
C LEU A 27 -3.25 -24.55 3.42
N THR A 28 -2.14 -24.45 2.69
CA THR A 28 -1.23 -25.58 2.42
C THR A 28 -0.09 -25.63 3.43
N GLU A 29 0.66 -26.74 3.45
CA GLU A 29 1.90 -26.81 4.26
C GLU A 29 2.99 -25.88 3.75
N GLU A 30 3.02 -25.62 2.43
CA GLU A 30 3.93 -24.62 1.84
C GLU A 30 3.59 -23.22 2.32
N ASP A 31 2.30 -22.86 2.39
CA ASP A 31 1.88 -21.57 2.96
C ASP A 31 2.32 -21.41 4.40
N LYS A 32 2.18 -22.46 5.22
CA LYS A 32 2.62 -22.43 6.62
C LYS A 32 4.13 -22.22 6.71
N ALA A 33 4.90 -22.92 5.88
CA ALA A 33 6.35 -22.76 5.84
C ALA A 33 6.77 -21.35 5.41
N ILE A 34 6.08 -20.75 4.44
CA ILE A 34 6.32 -19.36 4.02
C ILE A 34 5.93 -18.39 5.13
N LEU A 35 4.73 -18.54 5.71
CA LEU A 35 4.27 -17.70 6.82
C LEU A 35 5.24 -17.72 7.99
N GLU A 36 5.75 -18.89 8.37
CA GLU A 36 6.73 -19.04 9.44
C GLU A 36 8.09 -18.44 9.07
N ARG A 37 8.58 -18.69 7.85
CA ARG A 37 9.85 -18.14 7.35
C ARG A 37 9.83 -16.61 7.33
N GLU A 38 8.80 -16.01 6.73
CA GLU A 38 8.69 -14.56 6.64
C GLU A 38 8.47 -13.95 8.03
N ALA A 39 7.69 -14.59 8.91
CA ALA A 39 7.47 -14.11 10.28
C ALA A 39 8.75 -14.07 11.12
N ASN A 40 9.65 -15.03 10.95
CA ASN A 40 10.91 -15.12 11.70
C ASN A 40 12.11 -14.47 11.00
N SER A 41 11.94 -13.95 9.79
CA SER A 41 12.99 -13.23 9.07
C SER A 41 13.33 -11.92 9.78
N ASP A 42 14.63 -11.62 9.92
CA ASP A 42 15.07 -10.31 10.39
C ASP A 42 14.76 -9.26 9.32
N ALA A 43 13.84 -8.36 9.66
CA ALA A 43 13.38 -7.31 8.79
C ALA A 43 13.60 -5.97 9.46
N THR A 44 14.58 -5.22 8.95
CA THR A 44 14.84 -3.85 9.39
C THR A 44 13.63 -2.93 9.20
N TYR A 45 12.66 -3.33 8.36
CA TYR A 45 11.42 -2.61 8.06
C TYR A 45 10.21 -2.99 8.95
N ASP A 46 10.20 -4.12 9.66
CA ASP A 46 9.12 -4.53 10.61
C ASP A 46 9.63 -4.47 12.06
N LYS A 47 9.99 -3.26 12.50
CA LYS A 47 10.55 -3.02 13.85
C LYS A 47 9.61 -3.40 14.99
N LEU A 48 8.30 -3.44 14.75
CA LEU A 48 7.29 -3.84 15.72
C LEU A 48 7.06 -5.35 15.77
N GLN A 49 7.70 -6.11 14.88
CA GLN A 49 7.58 -7.56 14.74
C GLN A 49 6.13 -8.01 14.56
N LEU A 50 5.36 -7.28 13.74
CA LEU A 50 3.93 -7.52 13.55
C LEU A 50 3.68 -8.89 12.91
N ARG A 51 4.53 -9.29 11.95
CA ARG A 51 4.44 -10.61 11.31
C ARG A 51 4.65 -11.74 12.31
N LYS A 52 5.72 -11.63 13.11
CA LYS A 52 6.04 -12.61 14.15
C LYS A 52 4.92 -12.75 15.17
N LYS A 53 4.45 -11.64 15.73
CA LYS A 53 3.37 -11.64 16.73
C LYS A 53 2.12 -12.35 16.21
N LEU A 54 1.66 -12.01 15.01
CA LEU A 54 0.45 -12.60 14.47
C LEU A 54 0.63 -14.07 14.05
N ASN A 55 1.84 -14.46 13.64
CA ASN A 55 2.18 -15.86 13.39
C ASN A 55 2.21 -16.68 14.70
N ASP A 56 2.80 -16.15 15.77
CA ASP A 56 2.81 -16.81 17.08
C ASP A 56 1.37 -16.96 17.61
N GLU A 57 0.52 -15.95 17.42
CA GLU A 57 -0.92 -16.02 17.72
C GLU A 57 -1.65 -17.08 16.89
N PHE A 58 -1.29 -17.25 15.62
CA PHE A 58 -1.84 -18.33 14.77
C PHE A 58 -1.41 -19.71 15.27
N ILE A 59 -0.14 -19.90 15.63
CA ILE A 59 0.38 -21.15 16.20
C ILE A 59 -0.33 -21.49 17.52
N ASN A 60 -0.62 -20.48 18.33
CA ASN A 60 -1.33 -20.63 19.60
C ASN A 60 -2.86 -20.80 19.44
N GLY A 61 -3.39 -20.75 18.21
CA GLY A 61 -4.82 -20.88 17.93
C GLY A 61 -5.66 -19.62 18.22
N GLU A 62 -5.03 -18.47 18.42
CA GLU A 62 -5.69 -17.17 18.66
C GLU A 62 -5.99 -16.40 17.37
N ALA A 63 -5.26 -16.67 16.30
CA ALA A 63 -5.52 -16.13 14.96
C ALA A 63 -6.03 -17.23 14.02
N VAL A 64 -6.75 -16.84 12.97
CA VAL A 64 -7.26 -17.74 11.95
C VAL A 64 -6.71 -17.38 10.57
N THR A 65 -6.87 -18.31 9.63
CA THR A 65 -6.59 -18.06 8.23
C THR A 65 -7.85 -17.82 7.41
N ILE A 66 -7.77 -16.88 6.48
CA ILE A 66 -8.71 -16.74 5.37
C ILE A 66 -7.88 -16.92 4.10
N VAL A 67 -8.26 -17.88 3.27
CA VAL A 67 -7.56 -18.15 2.01
C VAL A 67 -8.54 -18.02 0.85
N LYS A 68 -8.22 -17.13 -0.07
CA LYS A 68 -9.03 -16.86 -1.26
C LYS A 68 -8.17 -16.92 -2.50
N LYS A 69 -8.73 -17.42 -3.60
CA LYS A 69 -8.09 -17.43 -4.91
C LYS A 69 -9.01 -16.95 -6.02
N THR A 70 -8.40 -16.39 -7.05
CA THR A 70 -8.98 -16.10 -8.36
C THR A 70 -8.02 -16.63 -9.44
N ASN A 71 -8.32 -16.40 -10.72
CA ASN A 71 -7.54 -16.94 -11.84
C ASN A 71 -6.09 -16.44 -11.90
N ASN A 72 -5.80 -15.25 -11.38
CA ASN A 72 -4.48 -14.61 -11.46
C ASN A 72 -3.85 -14.31 -10.11
N ALA A 73 -4.51 -14.62 -8.99
CA ALA A 73 -4.01 -14.29 -7.65
C ALA A 73 -4.53 -15.24 -6.58
N ARG A 74 -3.71 -15.40 -5.54
CA ARG A 74 -4.03 -16.16 -4.33
C ARG A 74 -3.56 -15.39 -3.11
N ILE A 75 -4.44 -15.25 -2.13
CA ILE A 75 -4.17 -14.49 -0.90
C ILE A 75 -4.40 -15.39 0.30
N VAL A 76 -3.37 -15.45 1.15
CA VAL A 76 -3.42 -16.07 2.47
C VAL A 76 -3.40 -14.96 3.51
N ILE A 77 -4.45 -14.87 4.32
CA ILE A 77 -4.58 -13.86 5.37
C ILE A 77 -4.52 -14.53 6.73
N LEU A 78 -3.65 -14.04 7.61
CA LEU A 78 -3.71 -14.27 9.05
C LEU A 78 -4.42 -13.09 9.73
N THR A 79 -5.42 -13.36 10.54
CA THR A 79 -6.13 -12.32 11.32
C THR A 79 -6.65 -12.86 12.65
N LYS A 80 -6.65 -12.01 13.69
CA LYS A 80 -7.39 -12.29 14.93
C LYS A 80 -8.87 -11.95 14.81
N ASN A 81 -9.21 -11.02 13.90
CA ASN A 81 -10.55 -10.47 13.80
C ASN A 81 -11.29 -11.13 12.63
N ARG A 82 -12.19 -12.07 12.96
CA ARG A 82 -13.02 -12.78 11.97
C ARG A 82 -14.05 -11.88 11.29
N GLU A 83 -14.28 -10.68 11.81
CA GLU A 83 -15.22 -9.69 11.27
C GLU A 83 -14.54 -8.68 10.32
N GLU A 84 -13.21 -8.76 10.14
CA GLU A 84 -12.52 -7.95 9.14
C GLU A 84 -13.08 -8.22 7.75
N THR A 85 -13.35 -7.15 7.02
CA THR A 85 -13.83 -7.22 5.64
C THR A 85 -12.72 -6.82 4.70
N TYR A 86 -12.57 -7.57 3.61
CA TYR A 86 -11.57 -7.30 2.60
C TYR A 86 -12.29 -6.92 1.29
N PRO A 87 -11.82 -5.90 0.56
CA PRO A 87 -12.50 -5.42 -0.63
C PRO A 87 -12.18 -6.32 -1.83
N TRP A 88 -12.63 -7.58 -1.79
CA TRP A 88 -12.32 -8.63 -2.77
C TRP A 88 -12.56 -8.19 -4.22
N THR A 89 -13.68 -7.51 -4.50
CA THR A 89 -13.97 -6.98 -5.84
C THR A 89 -12.91 -5.99 -6.31
N LEU A 90 -12.45 -5.11 -5.42
CA LEU A 90 -11.38 -4.16 -5.73
C LEU A 90 -10.04 -4.86 -5.92
N TRP A 91 -9.68 -5.79 -5.04
CA TRP A 91 -8.44 -6.55 -5.15
C TRP A 91 -8.39 -7.38 -6.44
N GLY A 92 -9.51 -7.96 -6.87
CA GLY A 92 -9.61 -8.60 -8.17
C GLY A 92 -9.26 -7.67 -9.34
N LYS A 93 -9.84 -6.45 -9.34
CA LYS A 93 -9.52 -5.40 -10.33
C LYS A 93 -8.06 -4.97 -10.27
N ILE A 94 -7.45 -4.90 -9.08
CA ILE A 94 -6.02 -4.61 -8.92
C ILE A 94 -5.21 -5.68 -9.66
N PHE A 95 -5.39 -6.96 -9.36
CA PHE A 95 -4.61 -8.02 -10.03
C PHE A 95 -4.85 -8.07 -11.54
N GLU A 96 -6.07 -7.80 -12.01
CA GLU A 96 -6.33 -7.70 -13.46
C GLU A 96 -5.57 -6.54 -14.11
N TRP A 97 -5.49 -5.39 -13.43
CA TRP A 97 -4.75 -4.25 -13.92
C TRP A 97 -3.25 -4.57 -14.04
N PHE A 98 -2.67 -5.23 -13.03
CA PHE A 98 -1.27 -5.67 -13.09
C PHE A 98 -1.03 -6.83 -14.07
N GLY A 99 -2.08 -7.48 -14.56
CA GLY A 99 -1.99 -8.55 -15.53
C GLY A 99 -1.45 -9.85 -14.94
N GLN A 100 -0.86 -10.69 -15.79
CA GLN A 100 -0.27 -11.95 -15.36
C GLN A 100 1.10 -11.70 -14.71
N PRO A 101 1.40 -12.35 -13.59
CA PRO A 101 2.72 -12.29 -12.97
C PRO A 101 3.81 -12.81 -13.90
N THR A 102 5.03 -12.27 -13.77
CA THR A 102 6.16 -12.61 -14.64
C THR A 102 7.01 -13.77 -14.11
N SER A 103 6.94 -14.07 -12.81
CA SER A 103 7.84 -15.03 -12.14
C SER A 103 7.15 -16.21 -11.47
N SER A 104 5.82 -16.30 -11.54
CA SER A 104 4.99 -17.36 -10.96
C SER A 104 3.72 -17.55 -11.80
N ASP A 105 2.90 -18.56 -11.48
CA ASP A 105 1.61 -18.79 -12.16
C ASP A 105 0.52 -17.81 -11.69
N VAL A 106 0.59 -17.33 -10.45
CA VAL A 106 -0.36 -16.38 -9.84
C VAL A 106 0.37 -15.41 -8.91
N TRP A 107 -0.21 -14.22 -8.70
CA TRP A 107 0.23 -13.30 -7.65
C TRP A 107 -0.06 -13.92 -6.28
N GLN A 108 0.99 -14.25 -5.53
CA GLN A 108 0.87 -14.90 -4.23
C GLN A 108 1.13 -13.89 -3.10
N VAL A 109 0.10 -13.63 -2.30
CA VAL A 109 0.10 -12.61 -1.24
C VAL A 109 -0.09 -13.26 0.13
N TYR A 110 0.74 -12.86 1.10
CA TYR A 110 0.66 -13.21 2.51
C TYR A 110 0.38 -11.96 3.34
N LEU A 111 -0.83 -11.85 3.87
CA LEU A 111 -1.30 -10.73 4.68
C LEU A 111 -1.33 -11.12 6.16
N TYR A 112 -0.44 -10.58 6.96
CA TYR A 112 -0.55 -10.57 8.42
C TYR A 112 -1.40 -9.36 8.81
N ALA A 113 -2.72 -9.52 8.89
CA ALA A 113 -3.67 -8.43 9.12
C ALA A 113 -3.60 -7.89 10.57
N SER A 114 -2.45 -7.35 10.98
CA SER A 114 -2.30 -6.72 12.28
C SER A 114 -3.19 -5.49 12.37
N GLY A 115 -3.97 -5.39 13.44
CA GLY A 115 -4.77 -4.21 13.75
C GLY A 115 -3.96 -2.99 14.20
N THR A 116 -2.63 -3.13 14.34
CA THR A 116 -1.73 -2.06 14.78
C THR A 116 -1.74 -0.88 13.81
N LYS A 117 -2.16 0.29 14.28
CA LYS A 117 -2.25 1.51 13.48
C LYS A 117 -0.90 2.20 13.27
N ARG A 118 -0.77 2.94 12.17
CA ARG A 118 0.34 3.85 11.88
C ARG A 118 0.10 5.17 12.58
N ILE A 119 0.92 5.46 13.59
CA ILE A 119 0.86 6.69 14.37
C ILE A 119 2.23 7.35 14.28
N LEU A 120 2.27 8.65 14.04
CA LEU A 120 3.50 9.43 14.11
C LEU A 120 4.08 9.36 15.53
N PRO A 121 5.42 9.42 15.67
CA PRO A 121 6.01 9.44 17.00
C PRO A 121 5.72 10.76 17.72
N ASN A 122 6.22 10.89 18.95
CA ASN A 122 6.19 12.18 19.64
C ASN A 122 6.99 13.24 18.86
N GLU A 123 6.64 14.51 19.07
CA GLU A 123 7.31 15.65 18.43
C GLU A 123 8.83 15.63 18.67
N GLY A 124 9.61 15.93 17.63
CA GLY A 124 11.07 15.90 17.66
C GLY A 124 11.69 14.51 17.49
N ILE A 125 10.90 13.43 17.57
CA ILE A 125 11.39 12.08 17.32
C ILE A 125 11.35 11.79 15.80
N PRO A 126 12.43 11.22 15.21
CA PRO A 126 12.47 10.86 13.81
C PRO A 126 11.40 9.84 13.41
N VAL A 127 10.86 9.97 12.20
CA VAL A 127 9.89 9.01 11.66
C VAL A 127 10.62 7.81 11.05
N GLY A 128 10.57 6.66 11.75
CA GLY A 128 11.15 5.39 11.33
C GLY A 128 10.17 4.38 10.71
N PRO A 129 10.68 3.18 10.35
CA PRO A 129 9.91 2.06 9.78
C PRO A 129 8.61 1.71 10.52
N GLU A 130 8.64 1.69 11.86
CA GLU A 130 7.54 1.37 12.76
C GLU A 130 6.33 2.30 12.61
N HIS A 131 6.52 3.49 12.03
CA HIS A 131 5.48 4.48 11.82
C HIS A 131 4.91 4.45 10.39
N LEU A 132 5.63 3.87 9.43
CA LEU A 132 5.37 4.07 8.00
C LEU A 132 5.09 2.75 7.27
N ASN A 133 5.89 1.72 7.53
CA ASN A 133 5.85 0.53 6.68
C ASN A 133 4.66 -0.38 7.01
N GLY A 134 4.23 -1.13 6.00
CA GLY A 134 3.24 -2.19 6.18
C GLY A 134 3.30 -3.34 5.19
N GLY A 135 4.33 -3.40 4.34
CA GLY A 135 4.56 -4.48 3.42
C GLY A 135 6.01 -4.51 2.94
N TYR A 136 6.33 -5.55 2.19
CA TYR A 136 7.49 -5.63 1.32
C TYR A 136 7.25 -6.75 0.29
N THR A 137 8.05 -6.71 -0.77
CA THR A 137 8.24 -7.82 -1.69
C THR A 137 9.68 -7.87 -2.14
N TYR A 138 10.08 -8.98 -2.75
CA TYR A 138 11.34 -9.04 -3.47
C TYR A 138 11.13 -8.43 -4.86
N ALA A 139 12.05 -7.58 -5.30
CA ALA A 139 11.95 -6.93 -6.61
C ALA A 139 11.76 -7.99 -7.71
N CYS A 140 10.79 -7.74 -8.61
CA CYS A 140 10.48 -8.64 -9.71
C CYS A 140 10.03 -10.06 -9.30
N LYS A 141 9.50 -10.24 -8.09
CA LYS A 141 9.02 -11.54 -7.59
C LYS A 141 7.55 -11.48 -7.21
N SER A 142 6.78 -12.38 -7.82
CA SER A 142 5.32 -12.48 -7.70
C SER A 142 4.86 -13.65 -6.82
N ASP A 143 5.80 -14.46 -6.34
CA ASP A 143 5.58 -15.67 -5.53
C ASP A 143 5.51 -15.40 -4.02
N CYS A 144 5.94 -14.22 -3.57
CA CYS A 144 5.85 -13.83 -2.17
C CYS A 144 5.74 -12.30 -2.02
N ILE A 145 4.51 -11.81 -1.91
CA ILE A 145 4.19 -10.42 -1.54
C ILE A 145 3.71 -10.43 -0.09
N VAL A 146 4.37 -9.69 0.79
CA VAL A 146 4.05 -9.69 2.22
C VAL A 146 3.48 -8.34 2.63
N ILE A 147 2.33 -8.38 3.30
CA ILE A 147 1.67 -7.20 3.89
C ILE A 147 1.42 -7.53 5.36
N TYR A 148 1.68 -6.61 6.28
CA TYR A 148 1.64 -6.90 7.72
C TYR A 148 0.85 -5.89 8.57
N ARG A 149 0.03 -5.06 7.91
CA ARG A 149 -1.00 -4.25 8.56
C ARG A 149 -2.30 -4.37 7.81
N TYR A 150 -3.40 -4.49 8.54
CA TYR A 150 -4.74 -4.38 7.97
C TYR A 150 -5.00 -2.96 7.44
N GLU A 151 -4.49 -1.95 8.16
CA GLU A 151 -4.60 -0.55 7.74
C GLU A 151 -3.89 -0.28 6.41
N GLU A 152 -4.66 0.24 5.44
CA GLU A 152 -4.22 0.55 4.08
C GLU A 152 -3.70 -0.66 3.29
N ALA A 153 -4.12 -1.89 3.65
CA ALA A 153 -3.69 -3.11 2.96
C ALA A 153 -3.88 -3.02 1.44
N THR A 154 -4.96 -2.39 0.95
CA THR A 154 -5.18 -2.17 -0.48
C THR A 154 -4.11 -1.29 -1.15
N ARG A 155 -3.71 -0.18 -0.51
CA ARG A 155 -2.65 0.69 -1.05
C ARG A 155 -1.32 -0.05 -1.02
N VAL A 156 -1.02 -0.71 0.11
CA VAL A 156 0.21 -1.51 0.26
C VAL A 156 0.25 -2.60 -0.82
N LEU A 157 -0.85 -3.29 -1.09
CA LEU A 157 -0.94 -4.28 -2.16
C LEU A 157 -0.55 -3.70 -3.53
N ILE A 158 -1.10 -2.54 -3.89
CA ILE A 158 -0.74 -1.86 -5.16
C ILE A 158 0.75 -1.50 -5.18
N HIS A 159 1.28 -0.98 -4.07
CA HIS A 159 2.69 -0.63 -3.94
C HIS A 159 3.61 -1.84 -4.10
N GLU A 160 3.35 -2.94 -3.41
CA GLU A 160 4.17 -4.15 -3.55
C GLU A 160 4.02 -4.77 -4.94
N LEU A 161 2.83 -4.70 -5.57
CA LEU A 161 2.65 -5.18 -6.94
C LEU A 161 3.45 -4.37 -7.96
N LEU A 162 3.65 -3.07 -7.77
CA LEU A 162 4.56 -2.27 -8.61
C LEU A 162 6.00 -2.82 -8.52
N HIS A 163 6.51 -3.03 -7.32
CA HIS A 163 7.83 -3.64 -7.10
C HIS A 163 7.93 -5.05 -7.71
N ALA A 164 6.93 -5.88 -7.49
CA ALA A 164 6.87 -7.26 -7.99
C ALA A 164 6.73 -7.33 -9.53
N SER A 165 6.15 -6.29 -10.15
CA SER A 165 5.98 -6.17 -11.60
C SER A 165 7.18 -5.55 -12.32
N CYS A 166 8.32 -5.38 -11.63
CA CYS A 166 9.53 -4.77 -12.19
C CYS A 166 9.35 -3.32 -12.68
N THR A 167 8.41 -2.55 -12.14
CA THR A 167 8.24 -1.14 -12.57
C THR A 167 9.35 -0.22 -12.03
N ASP A 168 10.16 -0.72 -11.11
CA ASP A 168 11.27 0.03 -10.52
C ASP A 168 12.36 0.37 -11.53
N THR A 169 12.81 1.62 -11.47
CA THR A 169 14.08 2.00 -12.10
C THR A 169 15.24 1.59 -11.19
N HIS A 170 15.81 0.41 -11.44
CA HIS A 170 16.77 -0.24 -10.53
C HIS A 170 18.04 0.57 -10.23
N SER A 171 18.44 1.46 -11.15
CA SER A 171 19.58 2.38 -10.97
C SER A 171 19.30 3.53 -10.01
N ASN A 172 18.04 3.80 -9.67
CA ASN A 172 17.69 4.91 -8.79
C ASN A 172 17.99 4.60 -7.33
N HIS A 173 18.35 5.64 -6.58
CA HIS A 173 18.44 5.57 -5.12
C HIS A 173 17.10 5.13 -4.50
N VAL A 174 17.15 4.37 -3.40
CA VAL A 174 15.93 3.82 -2.75
C VAL A 174 14.89 4.90 -2.47
N THR A 175 15.30 6.10 -2.01
CA THR A 175 14.38 7.22 -1.77
C THR A 175 13.53 7.56 -3.00
N LEU A 176 14.15 7.64 -4.18
CA LEU A 176 13.46 8.00 -5.41
C LEU A 176 12.51 6.88 -5.85
N LYS A 177 12.96 5.63 -5.74
CA LYS A 177 12.14 4.45 -6.06
C LYS A 177 10.89 4.41 -5.20
N GLU A 178 11.04 4.41 -3.89
CA GLU A 178 9.90 4.35 -2.94
C GLU A 178 8.95 5.55 -3.14
N SER A 179 9.48 6.76 -3.35
CA SER A 179 8.63 7.93 -3.58
C SER A 179 7.81 7.84 -4.86
N ALA A 180 8.39 7.29 -5.92
CA ALA A 180 7.68 7.07 -7.18
C ALA A 180 6.63 5.98 -7.02
N THR A 181 6.99 4.84 -6.41
CA THR A 181 6.09 3.73 -6.18
C THR A 181 4.90 4.13 -5.32
N GLU A 182 5.12 4.90 -4.26
CA GLU A 182 4.02 5.41 -3.43
C GLU A 182 3.10 6.37 -4.17
N ALA A 183 3.67 7.36 -4.88
CA ALA A 183 2.88 8.30 -5.66
C ALA A 183 1.99 7.58 -6.70
N TRP A 184 2.55 6.58 -7.40
CA TRP A 184 1.77 5.74 -8.31
C TRP A 184 0.70 4.94 -7.57
N ALA A 185 1.02 4.30 -6.44
CA ALA A 185 0.06 3.51 -5.68
C ALA A 185 -1.18 4.33 -5.25
N GLU A 186 -0.99 5.60 -4.87
CA GLU A 186 -2.09 6.52 -4.56
C GLU A 186 -2.93 6.87 -5.79
N LEU A 187 -2.30 7.16 -6.93
CA LEU A 187 -3.01 7.46 -8.18
C LEU A 187 -3.83 6.27 -8.69
N PHE A 188 -3.25 5.06 -8.63
CA PHE A 188 -3.97 3.82 -8.96
C PHE A 188 -5.16 3.60 -8.02
N LEU A 189 -4.97 3.79 -6.71
CA LEU A 189 -6.04 3.65 -5.73
C LEU A 189 -7.18 4.63 -6.01
N VAL A 190 -6.89 5.91 -6.21
CA VAL A 190 -7.90 6.94 -6.52
C VAL A 190 -8.64 6.60 -7.81
N ALA A 191 -7.92 6.21 -8.87
CA ALA A 191 -8.53 5.80 -10.12
C ALA A 191 -9.47 4.59 -9.94
N LEU A 192 -9.03 3.54 -9.24
CA LEU A 192 -9.84 2.36 -8.96
C LEU A 192 -11.10 2.69 -8.15
N LEU A 193 -10.97 3.47 -7.09
CA LEU A 193 -12.08 3.90 -6.24
C LEU A 193 -13.09 4.77 -6.98
N SER A 194 -12.64 5.50 -8.01
CA SER A 194 -13.52 6.27 -8.89
C SER A 194 -14.44 5.38 -9.75
N ASN A 195 -14.10 4.09 -9.92
CA ASN A 195 -14.78 3.14 -10.80
C ASN A 195 -14.97 3.68 -12.23
N GLY A 196 -13.95 4.35 -12.76
CA GLY A 196 -13.95 4.93 -14.11
C GLY A 196 -14.70 6.25 -14.24
N ASN A 197 -15.21 6.83 -13.15
CA ASN A 197 -15.88 8.13 -13.16
C ASN A 197 -14.87 9.25 -12.94
N LYS A 198 -14.58 10.03 -13.99
CA LYS A 198 -13.62 11.15 -13.93
C LYS A 198 -13.94 12.17 -12.84
N LYS A 199 -15.19 12.61 -12.72
CA LYS A 199 -15.58 13.58 -11.67
C LYS A 199 -15.26 13.02 -10.29
N LYS A 200 -15.66 11.77 -10.02
CA LYS A 200 -15.37 11.09 -8.75
C LYS A 200 -13.86 10.95 -8.52
N ALA A 201 -13.07 10.68 -9.57
CA ALA A 201 -11.62 10.61 -9.47
C ALA A 201 -11.01 11.95 -9.03
N TYR A 202 -11.47 13.07 -9.59
CA TYR A 202 -11.03 14.41 -9.16
C TYR A 202 -11.46 14.73 -7.73
N ASP A 203 -12.71 14.41 -7.34
CA ASP A 203 -13.20 14.64 -5.98
C ASP A 203 -12.37 13.84 -4.95
N LEU A 204 -12.08 12.57 -5.25
CA LEU A 204 -11.21 11.71 -4.42
C LEU A 204 -9.75 12.20 -4.41
N TRP A 205 -9.24 12.67 -5.55
CA TRP A 205 -7.90 13.23 -5.62
C TRP A 205 -7.76 14.49 -4.77
N THR A 206 -8.76 15.38 -4.73
CA THR A 206 -8.74 16.55 -3.85
C THR A 206 -8.64 16.15 -2.37
N ILE A 207 -9.40 15.14 -1.95
CA ILE A 207 -9.32 14.59 -0.58
C ILE A 207 -7.91 14.05 -0.31
N GLN A 208 -7.33 13.31 -1.26
CA GLN A 208 -6.01 12.73 -1.13
C GLN A 208 -4.90 13.79 -1.11
N ASP A 209 -4.98 14.79 -1.98
CA ASP A 209 -4.08 15.95 -2.05
C ASP A 209 -4.01 16.69 -0.72
N HIS A 210 -5.17 17.09 -0.17
CA HIS A 210 -5.23 17.77 1.12
C HIS A 210 -4.59 16.94 2.24
N TYR A 211 -4.80 15.62 2.22
CA TYR A 211 -4.20 14.71 3.18
C TYR A 211 -2.67 14.54 3.00
N ILE A 212 -2.17 14.48 1.76
CA ILE A 212 -0.73 14.50 1.46
C ILE A 212 -0.11 15.77 2.03
N GLN A 213 -0.74 16.91 1.82
CA GLN A 213 -0.25 18.19 2.33
C GLN A 213 -0.27 18.24 3.87
N ASP A 214 -1.31 17.72 4.53
CA ASP A 214 -1.38 17.61 6.00
C ASP A 214 -0.25 16.73 6.57
N LEU A 215 -0.02 15.56 5.95
CA LEU A 215 1.07 14.66 6.35
C LEU A 215 2.43 15.31 6.16
N ASN A 216 2.67 15.90 4.99
CA ASN A 216 3.94 16.54 4.65
C ASN A 216 4.22 17.75 5.56
N TYR A 217 3.22 18.58 5.82
CA TYR A 217 3.31 19.66 6.81
C TYR A 217 3.70 19.13 8.18
N THR A 218 3.07 18.04 8.62
CA THR A 218 3.29 17.48 9.93
C THR A 218 4.72 16.92 10.07
N VAL A 219 5.17 16.10 9.13
CA VAL A 219 6.49 15.46 9.21
C VAL A 219 7.65 16.43 9.00
N LYS A 220 7.49 17.45 8.13
CA LYS A 220 8.48 18.52 7.95
C LYS A 220 8.61 19.34 9.23
N ARG A 221 7.48 19.80 9.80
CA ARG A 221 7.48 20.77 10.90
C ARG A 221 7.77 20.15 12.28
N PHE A 222 7.30 18.94 12.52
CA PHE A 222 7.32 18.34 13.86
C PHE A 222 8.24 17.12 13.99
N HIS A 223 8.76 16.59 12.87
CA HIS A 223 9.58 15.36 12.86
C HIS A 223 10.87 15.46 12.03
N ASN A 224 11.25 16.67 11.62
CA ASN A 224 12.50 16.96 10.92
C ASN A 224 12.70 16.20 9.59
N VAL A 225 11.62 15.79 8.91
CA VAL A 225 11.72 15.15 7.59
C VAL A 225 11.89 16.25 6.53
N ASN A 226 13.11 16.72 6.34
CA ASN A 226 13.43 17.93 5.56
C ASN A 226 14.37 17.65 4.37
N THR A 227 15.02 16.50 4.35
CA THR A 227 16.05 16.13 3.36
C THR A 227 15.75 14.78 2.74
N TYR A 228 16.33 14.49 1.58
CA TYR A 228 16.09 13.21 0.89
C TYR A 228 16.69 12.00 1.62
N GLN A 229 17.60 12.24 2.57
CA GLN A 229 18.22 11.23 3.42
C GLN A 229 17.35 10.84 4.62
N ASP A 230 16.39 11.68 4.99
CA ASP A 230 15.48 11.36 6.09
C ASP A 230 14.61 10.17 5.71
N TYR A 231 14.55 9.16 6.58
CA TYR A 231 13.85 7.91 6.30
C TYR A 231 12.40 8.15 5.84
N GLY A 232 11.68 9.04 6.53
CA GLY A 232 10.30 9.37 6.21
C GLY A 232 10.12 10.09 4.88
N ALA A 233 11.15 10.75 4.33
CA ALA A 233 11.02 11.59 3.14
C ALA A 233 10.59 10.76 1.92
N ARG A 234 11.12 9.54 1.81
CA ARG A 234 10.81 8.63 0.70
C ARG A 234 9.33 8.20 0.63
N TYR A 235 8.61 8.28 1.74
CA TYR A 235 7.19 7.91 1.83
C TYR A 235 6.26 9.12 1.96
N THR A 236 6.80 10.33 2.10
CA THR A 236 6.01 11.52 2.41
C THR A 236 6.35 12.66 1.47
N THR A 237 7.37 13.44 1.82
CA THR A 237 7.70 14.73 1.22
C THR A 237 8.23 14.60 -0.21
N MET A 238 8.96 13.54 -0.53
CA MET A 238 9.55 13.35 -1.87
C MET A 238 8.51 12.98 -2.93
N ARG A 239 7.31 12.54 -2.53
CA ARG A 239 6.21 12.24 -3.47
C ARG A 239 5.71 13.49 -4.18
N GLU A 240 5.82 14.67 -3.56
CA GLU A 240 5.44 15.96 -4.16
C GLU A 240 6.16 16.17 -5.50
N ASN A 241 7.47 15.92 -5.55
CA ASN A 241 8.26 16.04 -6.78
C ASN A 241 7.78 15.08 -7.87
N VAL A 242 7.41 13.85 -7.51
CA VAL A 242 6.88 12.88 -8.47
C VAL A 242 5.55 13.35 -9.05
N PHE A 243 4.67 13.90 -8.23
CA PHE A 243 3.42 14.48 -8.71
C PHE A 243 3.67 15.65 -9.65
N GLU A 244 4.60 16.55 -9.32
CA GLU A 244 4.98 17.67 -10.19
C GLU A 244 5.54 17.18 -11.54
N ASP A 245 6.41 16.17 -11.54
CA ASP A 245 6.96 15.55 -12.76
C ASP A 245 5.86 14.92 -13.64
N LEU A 246 4.78 14.42 -13.02
CA LEU A 246 3.60 13.90 -13.71
C LEU A 246 2.62 15.02 -14.15
N GLY A 247 2.93 16.29 -13.90
CA GLY A 247 2.06 17.43 -14.19
C GLY A 247 0.89 17.58 -13.23
N ILE A 248 0.99 16.99 -12.03
CA ILE A 248 -0.03 16.99 -10.98
C ILE A 248 0.38 17.97 -9.90
N MET A 249 -0.23 19.16 -9.92
CA MET A 249 0.04 20.18 -8.91
C MET A 249 -0.91 20.02 -7.72
N LEU A 250 -0.36 19.98 -6.51
CA LEU A 250 -1.14 20.04 -5.27
C LEU A 250 -1.83 21.41 -5.11
N ASP A 251 -2.96 21.43 -4.43
CA ASP A 251 -3.77 22.64 -4.21
C ASP A 251 -3.02 23.68 -3.38
N LYS A 252 -2.56 24.73 -4.05
CA LYS A 252 -1.81 25.85 -3.45
C LYS A 252 -2.63 26.71 -2.48
N ASN A 253 -3.95 26.62 -2.51
CA ASN A 253 -4.82 27.39 -1.62
C ASN A 253 -5.19 26.65 -0.35
N TYR A 254 -4.93 25.34 -0.31
CA TYR A 254 -5.17 24.53 0.88
C TYR A 254 -4.25 24.97 2.01
N ARG A 255 -4.76 24.92 3.24
CA ARG A 255 -4.00 25.24 4.46
C ARG A 255 -3.80 23.95 5.25
N PRO A 256 -2.58 23.38 5.22
CA PRO A 256 -2.31 22.12 5.88
C PRO A 256 -2.52 22.18 7.38
N LYS A 257 -2.99 21.07 7.95
CA LYS A 257 -3.29 20.87 9.36
C LYS A 257 -2.34 19.83 9.94
N ARG A 258 -2.11 19.93 11.26
CA ARG A 258 -1.36 18.91 11.99
C ARG A 258 -2.21 17.65 12.12
N ILE A 259 -1.63 16.50 11.78
CA ILE A 259 -2.23 15.18 12.00
C ILE A 259 -1.34 14.32 12.92
N THR A 260 -1.86 13.22 13.42
CA THR A 260 -1.11 12.26 14.27
C THR A 260 -0.98 10.88 13.66
N ILE A 261 -1.75 10.62 12.60
CA ILE A 261 -1.80 9.36 11.90
C ILE A 261 -0.83 9.43 10.72
N SER A 262 0.01 8.41 10.55
CA SER A 262 1.05 8.35 9.50
C SER A 262 0.66 7.45 8.33
N ARG A 263 -0.64 7.33 8.08
CA ARG A 263 -1.17 6.71 6.86
C ARG A 263 -0.76 7.52 5.64
N PHE A 264 -0.68 6.89 4.48
CA PHE A 264 -0.30 7.57 3.22
C PHE A 264 -1.52 7.98 2.41
N THR A 265 -2.66 7.32 2.65
CA THR A 265 -3.95 7.60 2.05
C THR A 265 -4.91 8.18 3.08
N SER A 266 -5.72 9.15 2.64
CA SER A 266 -6.71 9.80 3.51
C SER A 266 -7.65 8.75 4.11
N PRO A 267 -7.98 8.85 5.42
CA PRO A 267 -9.04 8.05 6.02
C PRO A 267 -10.41 8.21 5.33
N GLU A 268 -10.60 9.24 4.52
CA GLU A 268 -11.85 9.48 3.78
C GLU A 268 -11.90 8.76 2.43
N LEU A 269 -10.81 8.09 2.00
CA LEU A 269 -10.81 7.27 0.78
C LEU A 269 -11.39 5.86 0.99
N HIS A 270 -11.93 5.53 2.17
CA HIS A 270 -12.37 4.16 2.46
C HIS A 270 -13.62 3.73 1.70
N ILE A 271 -13.62 2.42 1.43
CA ILE A 271 -14.66 1.61 0.81
C ILE A 271 -15.58 1.09 1.91
#